data_AF-A0AAV3R000-F1
#
_entry.id   AF-A0AAV3R000-F1
#
_cell.length_a   1.000
_cell.length_b   1.000
_cell.length_c   1.000
_cell.angle_alpha   90.00
_cell.angle_beta   90.00
_cell.angle_gamma   90.00
#
_symmetry.space_group_name_H-M   'P 1'
#
loop_
_entity.id
_entity.type
_entity.pdbx_description
1 polymer ?
#
loop_
_entity_poly.entity_id
_entity_poly.type
_entity_poly.pdbx_seq_one_letter_code
_entity_poly.pdbx_strand_id
1 'polypeptide(L)' 'MKNVTDFTSLNKACPKDFYPRPCLARLVDGSAGREVFDFMDASRGYHQIKMCPDDEEKTTFITEYGLYC' A
#
# COMPACT_ATOMS: atom_id res chain seq x y z
N MET A 1 -6.63 17.66 -1.76
CA MET A 1 -5.50 17.89 -0.84
C MET A 1 -4.95 16.52 -0.47
N LYS A 2 -3.70 16.20 -0.82
CA LYS A 2 -3.08 14.91 -0.42
C LYS A 2 -2.47 15.12 0.95
N ASN A 3 -2.97 14.42 1.96
CA ASN A 3 -2.33 14.37 3.27
C ASN A 3 -1.17 13.37 3.15
N VAL A 4 0.05 13.85 3.37
CA VAL A 4 1.27 13.03 3.33
C VAL A 4 1.76 12.89 4.76
N THR A 5 1.72 11.68 5.29
CA THR A 5 2.23 11.35 6.62
C THR A 5 3.60 10.71 6.49
N ASP A 6 4.59 11.20 7.25
CA ASP A 6 5.93 10.60 7.26
C ASP A 6 5.99 9.39 8.18
N PHE A 7 5.96 8.19 7.59
CA PHE A 7 6.12 6.92 8.28
C PHE A 7 7.55 6.34 8.16
N THR A 8 8.57 7.13 7.80
CA THR A 8 9.92 6.62 7.54
C THR A 8 10.53 5.89 8.74
N SER A 9 10.35 6.41 9.96
CA SER A 9 10.82 5.78 11.19
C SER A 9 10.06 4.49 11.50
N LEU A 10 8.73 4.52 11.39
CA LEU A 10 7.85 3.37 11.58
C LEU A 10 8.21 2.23 10.62
N ASN A 11 8.33 2.53 9.33
CA ASN A 11 8.67 1.55 8.29
C ASN A 11 10.05 0.90 8.48
N LYS A 12 10.99 1.57 9.16
CA LYS A 12 12.30 1.00 9.52
C LYS A 12 12.22 0.03 10.69
N ALA A 13 11.27 0.24 11.60
CA ALA A 13 11.05 -0.62 12.77
C ALA A 13 10.19 -1.85 12.44
N CYS A 14 9.32 -1.75 11.43
CA CYS A 14 8.48 -2.85 10.97
C CYS A 14 9.32 -3.97 10.31
N PRO A 15 9.06 -5.26 10.65
CA PRO A 15 9.58 -6.38 9.89
C PRO A 15 9.15 -6.29 8.43
N LYS A 16 10.07 -6.60 7.50
CA LYS A 16 9.71 -6.69 6.07
C LYS A 16 8.90 -7.95 5.83
N ASP A 17 7.74 -7.79 5.20
CA ASP A 17 7.00 -8.91 4.65
C ASP A 17 7.72 -9.48 3.41
N PHE A 18 7.69 -10.80 3.26
CA PHE A 18 8.26 -11.56 2.14
C PHE A 18 7.19 -12.02 1.16
N TYR A 19 6.11 -11.25 0.99
CA TYR A 19 5.11 -11.56 -0.02
C TYR A 19 5.81 -11.69 -1.40
N PRO A 20 5.66 -12.83 -2.08
CA PRO A 20 6.37 -13.06 -3.33
C PRO A 20 5.89 -12.07 -4.37
N ARG A 21 6.76 -11.15 -4.76
CA ARG A 21 6.46 -10.25 -5.86
C ARG A 21 6.32 -11.08 -7.14
N PRO A 22 5.19 -10.98 -7.86
CA PRO A 22 5.01 -11.76 -9.08
C PRO A 22 6.15 -11.46 -10.07
N CYS A 23 6.70 -12.52 -10.68
CA CYS A 23 7.74 -12.40 -11.68
C CYS A 23 7.23 -11.60 -12.88
N LEU A 24 7.90 -10.48 -13.18
CA LEU A 24 7.48 -9.57 -14.24
C LEU A 24 7.41 -10.26 -15.61
N ALA A 25 8.38 -11.14 -15.93
CA ALA A 25 8.37 -11.90 -17.17
C ALA A 25 7.09 -12.73 -17.31
N ARG A 26 6.65 -13.39 -16.23
CA ARG A 26 5.40 -14.17 -16.22
C ARG A 26 4.17 -13.31 -16.48
N LEU A 27 4.17 -12.05 -16.03
CA LEU A 27 3.08 -11.11 -16.27
C LEU A 27 3.05 -10.67 -17.75
N VAL A 28 4.23 -10.44 -18.34
CA VAL A 28 4.39 -10.05 -19.75
C VAL A 28 4.05 -11.21 -20.69
N ASP A 29 4.48 -12.44 -20.37
CA ASP A 29 4.13 -13.62 -21.16
C ASP A 29 2.62 -13.91 -21.12
N GLY A 30 1.97 -13.68 -19.98
CA GLY A 30 0.53 -13.81 -19.82
C GLY A 30 -0.30 -12.75 -20.55
N SER A 31 0.33 -11.64 -20.97
CA SER A 31 -0.29 -10.58 -21.76
C SER A 31 0.02 -10.67 -23.26
N ALA A 32 0.98 -11.52 -23.66
CA ALA A 32 1.31 -11.71 -25.07
C ALA A 32 0.08 -12.18 -25.89
N GLY A 33 -0.12 -11.56 -27.06
CA GLY A 33 -1.24 -11.89 -27.95
C GLY A 33 -2.58 -11.24 -27.59
N ARG A 34 -2.65 -10.36 -26.58
CA ARG A 34 -3.83 -9.53 -26.32
C ARG A 34 -3.74 -8.22 -27.10
N GLU A 35 -4.82 -7.86 -27.78
CA GLU A 35 -4.89 -6.66 -28.62
C GLU A 35 -5.36 -5.41 -27.85
N VAL A 36 -6.02 -5.60 -26.70
CA VAL A 36 -6.59 -4.53 -25.88
C VAL A 36 -6.23 -4.76 -24.41
N PHE A 37 -5.87 -3.67 -23.73
CA PHE A 37 -5.57 -3.63 -22.31
C PHE A 37 -6.38 -2.52 -21.64
N ASP A 38 -7.08 -2.86 -20.57
CA ASP A 38 -7.67 -1.88 -19.66
C ASP A 38 -6.82 -1.78 -18.40
N PHE A 39 -6.43 -0.56 -18.04
CA PHE A 39 -5.67 -0.29 -16.84
C PHE A 39 -6.61 0.14 -15.70
N MET A 40 -6.65 -0.65 -14.63
CA MET A 40 -7.39 -0.29 -13.43
C MET A 40 -6.50 0.50 -12.47
N ASP A 41 -7.00 1.64 -11.98
CA ASP A 41 -6.31 2.41 -10.94
C ASP A 41 -6.59 1.84 -9.55
N ALA A 42 -5.52 1.33 -8.92
CA ALA A 42 -5.54 0.83 -7.54
C ALA A 42 -4.91 1.83 -6.55
N SER A 43 -4.78 3.12 -6.90
CA SER A 43 -4.14 4.15 -6.06
C SER A 43 -4.74 4.26 -4.66
N ARG A 44 -6.05 3.98 -4.51
CA ARG A 44 -6.77 3.98 -3.22
C ARG A 44 -6.83 2.62 -2.54
N GLY A 45 -6.20 1.58 -3.09
CA GLY A 45 -6.31 0.20 -2.61
C GLY A 45 -5.94 0.05 -1.13
N TYR A 46 -4.91 0.78 -0.68
CA TYR A 46 -4.48 0.77 0.73
C TYR A 46 -5.58 1.19 1.71
N HIS A 47 -6.47 2.11 1.34
CA HIS A 47 -7.54 2.59 2.22
C HIS A 47 -8.75 1.65 2.30
N GLN A 48 -8.78 0.60 1.47
CA GLN A 48 -9.87 -0.40 1.47
C GLN A 48 -9.55 -1.62 2.34
N ILE A 49 -8.26 -1.84 2.62
CA ILE A 49 -7.78 -2.93 3.48
C ILE A 49 -7.80 -2.44 4.92
N LYS A 50 -8.50 -3.18 5.79
CA LYS A 50 -8.53 -2.85 7.22
C LYS A 50 -7.19 -3.16 7.87
N MET A 51 -6.77 -2.27 8.77
CA MET A 51 -5.63 -2.52 9.65
C MET A 51 -5.98 -3.63 10.65
N CYS A 52 -4.97 -4.34 11.12
CA CYS A 52 -5.12 -5.20 12.29
C CYS A 52 -5.44 -4.31 13.50
N PRO A 53 -6.48 -4.62 14.30
CA PRO A 53 -6.84 -3.78 15.45
C PRO A 53 -5.68 -3.53 16.43
N ASP A 54 -4.80 -4.54 16.60
CA ASP A 54 -3.63 -4.46 17.48
C ASP A 54 -2.50 -3.55 16.93
N ASP A 55 -2.60 -3.14 15.67
CA ASP A 55 -1.61 -2.31 14.96
C ASP A 55 -2.12 -0.91 14.62
N GLU A 56 -3.43 -0.62 14.79
CA GLU A 56 -4.03 0.70 14.47
C GLU A 56 -3.32 1.83 15.21
N GLU A 57 -3.10 1.67 16.52
CA GLU A 57 -2.40 2.67 17.35
C GLU A 57 -0.95 2.92 16.89
N LYS A 58 -0.30 1.94 16.24
CA LYS A 58 1.08 2.10 15.74
C LYS A 58 1.14 2.95 14.47
N THR A 59 0.01 3.11 13.78
CA THR A 59 -0.12 3.96 12.59
C THR A 59 -0.63 5.37 12.87
N THR A 60 -0.76 5.72 14.15
CA THR A 60 -1.23 7.03 14.60
C THR A 60 -0.36 8.17 14.08
N PHE A 61 -1.00 9.26 13.66
CA PHE A 61 -0.31 10.49 13.29
C PHE A 61 -0.96 11.74 13.91
N ILE A 62 -0.13 12.77 14.09
CA ILE A 62 -0.54 14.05 14.68
C ILE A 62 -0.76 15.05 13.55
N THR A 63 -1.86 15.78 13.63
CA THR A 63 -2.15 16.95 12.80
C THR A 63 -2.40 18.16 13.70
N GLU A 64 -2.50 19.36 13.11
CA GLU A 64 -2.89 20.58 13.83
C GLU A 64 -4.27 20.47 14.51
N TYR A 65 -5.11 19.54 14.05
CA TYR A 65 -6.48 19.35 14.53
C TYR A 65 -6.62 18.21 15.54
N GLY A 66 -5.55 17.44 15.78
CA GLY A 66 -5.57 16.33 16.73
C GLY A 66 -4.83 15.09 16.25
N LEU A 67 -5.06 14.01 16.99
CA LEU A 67 -4.44 12.70 16.82
C LEU A 67 -5.42 11.75 16.13
N TYR A 68 -4.94 11.04 15.11
CA TYR A 68 -5.75 10.17 14.27
C TYR A 68 -5.09 8.80 14.15
N CYS A 69 -5.91 7.75 14.27
CA CYS A 69 -5.58 6.33 14.09
C CYS A 69 -6.58 5.70 13.13
#